data_AF-A0A7J7KCQ4-F1
#
_entry.id   AF-A0A7J7KCQ4-F1
#
_cell.length_a   1.000
_cell.length_b   1.000
_cell.length_c   1.000
_cell.angle_alpha   90.00
_cell.angle_beta   90.00
_cell.angle_gamma   90.00
#
_symmetry.space_group_name_H-M   'P 1'
#
loop_
_entity.id
_entity.type
_entity.pdbx_description
1 polymer ?
#
loop_
_entity_poly.entity_id
_entity_poly.type
_entity_poly.pdbx_seq_one_letter_code
_entity_poly.pdbx_strand_id
1 'polypeptide(L)'
;MSSNMYGIVRTVHQPTAVDDCCSCKFFNNQEENLVVACANWLKVYRVVAGEASPSDTGSVGSKQKLECVVSYHLFGNIVSVSALCLPWKARDIILLSFKDAKIF
;
A
#
# COMPACT_ATOMS: atom_id res chain seq x y z
N MET A 1 6.53 47.68 -8.93
CA MET A 1 6.04 47.02 -7.70
C MET A 1 5.91 45.54 -8.00
N SER A 2 6.78 44.70 -7.42
CA SER A 2 6.70 43.25 -7.62
C SER A 2 5.61 42.70 -6.70
N SER A 3 4.51 42.21 -7.26
CA SER A 3 3.47 41.49 -6.52
C SER A 3 3.98 40.09 -6.21
N ASN A 4 4.16 39.75 -4.93
CA ASN A 4 4.49 38.39 -4.52
C ASN A 4 3.24 37.50 -4.61
N MET A 5 3.35 36.38 -5.33
CA MET A 5 2.29 35.37 -5.45
C MET A 5 2.53 34.26 -4.42
N TYR A 6 1.51 33.96 -3.62
CA TYR A 6 1.51 32.87 -2.63
C TYR A 6 0.39 31.89 -2.96
N GLY A 7 0.63 30.58 -2.83
CA GLY A 7 -0.35 29.54 -3.10
C GLY A 7 -0.30 28.42 -2.06
N ILE A 8 -1.46 27.82 -1.77
CA ILE A 8 -1.61 26.65 -0.91
C ILE A 8 -2.13 25.50 -1.78
N VAL A 9 -1.46 24.35 -1.72
CA VAL A 9 -1.88 23.15 -2.45
C VAL A 9 -2.53 22.15 -1.48
N ARG A 10 -3.62 21.53 -1.90
CA ARG A 10 -4.31 20.46 -1.16
C ARG A 10 -4.71 19.35 -2.12
N THR A 11 -4.49 18.10 -1.70
CA THR A 11 -4.98 16.93 -2.43
C THR A 11 -6.34 16.52 -1.87
N VAL A 12 -7.38 16.56 -2.71
CA VAL A 12 -8.75 16.19 -2.33
C VAL A 12 -8.97 14.68 -2.45
N HIS A 13 -8.44 14.07 -3.51
CA HIS A 13 -8.58 12.64 -3.78
C HIS A 13 -7.21 11.99 -3.86
N GLN A 14 -7.06 10.86 -3.16
CA GLN A 14 -5.80 10.12 -3.13
C GLN A 14 -5.54 9.42 -4.48
N PRO A 15 -4.27 9.24 -4.88
CA PRO A 15 -3.93 8.38 -6.00
C PRO A 15 -4.49 6.96 -5.81
N THR A 16 -5.07 6.42 -6.89
CA THR A 16 -5.68 5.07 -6.91
C THR A 16 -4.93 4.09 -7.81
N ALA A 17 -4.12 4.59 -8.75
CA ALA A 17 -3.29 3.74 -9.58
C ALA A 17 -2.27 2.99 -8.72
N VAL A 18 -2.08 1.71 -9.04
CA VAL A 18 -1.07 0.85 -8.41
C VAL A 18 0.15 0.84 -9.31
N ASP A 19 1.29 1.25 -8.77
CA ASP A 19 2.55 1.27 -9.50
C ASP A 19 3.35 -0.02 -9.26
N ASP A 20 3.44 -0.45 -8.00
CA ASP A 20 4.14 -1.68 -7.61
C ASP A 20 3.48 -2.31 -6.37
N CYS A 21 3.69 -3.60 -6.14
CA CYS A 21 3.17 -4.29 -4.96
C CYS A 21 4.05 -5.47 -4.56
N CYS A 22 4.02 -5.81 -3.27
CA CYS A 22 4.68 -7.01 -2.77
C CYS A 22 3.86 -7.66 -1.64
N SER A 23 4.02 -8.97 -1.48
CA SER A 23 3.44 -9.70 -0.36
C SER A 23 4.50 -9.92 0.71
N CYS A 24 4.19 -9.58 1.96
CA CYS A 24 5.12 -9.76 3.07
C CYS A 24 4.45 -9.81 4.45
N LYS A 25 5.21 -10.30 5.43
CA LYS A 25 4.85 -10.33 6.84
C LYS A 25 5.13 -8.98 7.50
N PHE A 26 4.39 -7.95 7.07
CA PHE A 26 4.63 -6.55 7.44
C PHE A 26 4.44 -6.27 8.94
N PHE A 27 3.34 -6.74 9.53
CA PHE A 27 3.03 -6.48 10.95
C PHE A 27 3.61 -7.53 11.89
N ASN A 28 3.46 -8.81 11.52
CA ASN A 28 3.88 -9.96 12.33
C ASN A 28 4.22 -11.14 11.41
N ASN A 29 4.87 -12.17 11.96
CA ASN A 29 5.26 -13.36 11.21
C ASN A 29 4.14 -14.38 10.94
N GLN A 30 2.94 -14.15 11.45
CA GLN A 30 1.79 -15.06 11.38
C GLN A 30 0.85 -14.73 10.21
N GLU A 31 0.75 -13.45 9.85
CA GLU A 31 -0.16 -12.97 8.83
C GLU A 31 0.61 -12.41 7.63
N GLU A 32 0.11 -12.73 6.45
CA GLU A 32 0.61 -12.19 5.19
C GLU A 32 -0.19 -10.93 4.83
N ASN A 33 0.52 -9.88 4.44
CA ASN A 33 -0.06 -8.60 4.07
C ASN A 33 0.40 -8.23 2.67
N LEU A 34 -0.51 -7.62 1.92
CA LEU A 34 -0.23 -7.08 0.59
C LEU A 34 0.13 -5.61 0.72
N VAL A 35 1.39 -5.26 0.48
CA VAL A 35 1.86 -3.89 0.46
C VAL A 35 1.77 -3.36 -0.98
N VAL A 36 1.13 -2.22 -1.15
CA VAL A 36 0.81 -1.62 -2.44
C VAL A 36 1.31 -0.19 -2.48
N ALA A 37 2.08 0.15 -3.51
CA ALA A 37 2.52 1.52 -3.78
C ALA A 37 1.58 2.20 -4.78
N CYS A 38 1.15 3.41 -4.44
CA CYS A 38 0.30 4.27 -5.24
C CYS A 38 0.91 5.68 -5.28
N ALA A 39 1.77 5.95 -6.27
CA ALA A 39 2.56 7.17 -6.38
C ALA A 39 3.33 7.50 -5.09
N ASN A 40 2.84 8.46 -4.31
CA ASN A 40 3.41 8.88 -3.03
C ASN A 40 2.68 8.32 -1.80
N TRP A 41 1.82 7.33 -2.00
CA TRP A 41 1.11 6.62 -0.94
C TRP A 41 1.56 5.16 -0.88
N LEU A 42 1.73 4.65 0.33
CA LEU A 42 1.96 3.24 0.59
C LEU A 42 0.77 2.70 1.39
N LYS A 43 0.09 1.70 0.85
CA LYS A 43 -1.09 1.09 1.47
C LYS A 43 -0.81 -0.36 1.79
N VAL A 44 -1.22 -0.83 2.96
CA VAL A 44 -1.07 -2.24 3.36
C VAL A 44 -2.45 -2.83 3.51
N TYR A 45 -2.68 -3.92 2.80
CA TYR A 45 -3.93 -4.64 2.77
C TYR A 45 -3.80 -6.01 3.43
N ARG A 46 -4.89 -6.48 4.00
CA ARG A 46 -5.06 -7.85 4.50
C ARG A 46 -6.19 -8.52 3.73
N VAL A 47 -5.99 -9.79 3.40
CA VAL A 47 -7.05 -10.61 2.80
C VAL A 47 -7.97 -11.09 3.91
N VAL A 48 -9.26 -10.77 3.81
CA VAL A 48 -10.30 -11.24 4.71
C VAL A 48 -11.32 -12.07 3.94
N ALA A 49 -11.91 -13.06 4.59
CA ALA A 49 -13.04 -13.79 4.03
C ALA A 49 -14.21 -12.82 3.87
N GLY A 50 -14.69 -12.67 2.63
CA GLY A 50 -15.86 -11.88 2.32
C GLY A 50 -17.12 -12.64 2.70
N GLU A 51 -18.05 -11.95 3.37
CA GLU A 51 -19.37 -12.51 3.63
C GLU A 51 -20.10 -12.74 2.30
N ALA A 52 -20.69 -13.93 2.16
CA ALA A 52 -21.53 -14.24 1.02
C ALA A 52 -22.81 -13.39 1.11
N SER A 53 -22.89 -12.32 0.32
CA SER A 53 -24.16 -11.60 0.13
C SER A 53 -25.23 -12.60 -0.36
N PRO A 54 -26.43 -12.63 0.25
CA PRO A 54 -27.49 -13.60 -0.09
C PRO A 54 -28.09 -13.42 -1.49
N SER A 55 -27.62 -12.45 -2.28
CA SER A 55 -28.13 -12.12 -3.62
C SER A 55 -27.51 -12.91 -4.78
N ASP A 56 -26.42 -13.66 -4.56
CA ASP A 56 -25.66 -14.29 -5.65
C ASP A 56 -25.79 -15.82 -5.64
N THR A 57 -26.90 -16.32 -6.17
CA THR A 57 -27.26 -17.74 -6.31
C THR A 57 -26.39 -18.53 -7.32
N GLY A 58 -25.10 -18.23 -7.48
CA GLY A 58 -24.29 -18.88 -8.54
C GLY A 58 -22.78 -18.92 -8.39
N SER A 59 -22.17 -18.39 -7.32
CA SER A 59 -20.71 -18.46 -7.15
C SER A 59 -20.33 -19.35 -5.96
N VAL A 60 -19.96 -20.60 -6.26
CA VAL A 60 -19.52 -21.63 -5.30
C VAL A 60 -18.07 -21.39 -4.86
N GLY A 61 -17.69 -20.13 -4.60
CA GLY A 61 -16.34 -19.75 -4.19
C GLY A 61 -16.40 -18.83 -2.99
N SER A 62 -15.58 -19.09 -1.97
CA SER A 62 -15.39 -18.18 -0.85
C SER A 62 -14.97 -16.81 -1.39
N LYS A 63 -15.84 -15.80 -1.30
CA LYS A 63 -15.49 -14.43 -1.68
C LYS A 63 -14.32 -13.98 -0.79
N GLN A 64 -13.29 -13.41 -1.38
CA GLN A 64 -12.17 -12.80 -0.64
C GLN A 64 -12.22 -11.30 -0.87
N LYS A 65 -12.01 -10.53 0.21
CA LYS A 65 -11.99 -9.07 0.18
C LYS A 65 -10.64 -8.59 0.69
N LEU A 66 -10.13 -7.51 0.10
CA LEU A 66 -8.97 -6.80 0.61
C LEU A 66 -9.43 -5.69 1.55
N GLU A 67 -8.96 -5.72 2.78
CA GLU A 67 -9.16 -4.67 3.77
C GLU A 67 -7.89 -3.84 3.89
N CYS A 68 -8.01 -2.51 3.74
CA CYS A 68 -6.87 -1.60 3.93
C CYS A 68 -6.62 -1.41 5.43
N VAL A 69 -5.52 -1.96 5.93
CA VAL A 69 -5.16 -1.91 7.35
C VAL A 69 -4.48 -0.59 7.70
N VAL A 70 -3.60 -0.10 6.82
CA VAL A 70 -2.90 1.18 7.03
C VAL A 70 -2.57 1.85 5.70
N SER A 71 -2.51 3.19 5.72
CA SER A 71 -2.09 4.02 4.61
C SER A 71 -1.09 5.07 5.08
N TYR A 72 0.07 5.12 4.44
CA TYR A 72 1.13 6.08 4.69
C TYR A 72 1.24 7.05 3.52
N HIS A 73 1.36 8.35 3.84
CA HIS A 73 1.69 9.38 2.86
C HIS A 73 3.17 9.70 2.95
N LEU A 74 3.87 9.58 1.83
CA LEU A 74 5.31 9.80 1.71
C LEU A 74 5.59 11.06 0.88
N PHE A 75 6.73 11.69 1.14
CA PHE A 75 7.17 12.90 0.42
C PHE A 75 8.07 12.55 -0.77
N GLY A 76 7.60 11.64 -1.62
CA GLY A 76 8.30 11.21 -2.83
C GLY A 76 7.50 10.14 -3.56
N ASN A 77 7.67 10.07 -4.88
CA ASN A 77 7.03 9.02 -5.67
C ASN A 77 7.83 7.73 -5.56
N ILE A 78 7.16 6.68 -5.10
CA ILE A 78 7.66 5.32 -5.03
C ILE A 78 7.74 4.78 -6.46
N VAL A 79 8.87 4.16 -6.78
CA VAL A 79 9.12 3.51 -8.08
C VAL A 79 9.07 2.01 -7.95
N SER A 80 9.57 1.47 -6.84
CA SER A 80 9.49 0.04 -6.56
C SER A 80 9.45 -0.26 -5.07
N VAL A 81 8.78 -1.36 -4.73
CA VAL A 81 8.68 -1.94 -3.39
C VAL A 81 9.17 -3.37 -3.43
N SER A 82 10.08 -3.73 -2.52
CA SER A 82 10.55 -5.10 -2.38
C SER A 82 10.49 -5.55 -0.93
N ALA A 83 10.14 -6.81 -0.70
CA ALA A 83 10.14 -7.39 0.65
C ALA A 83 11.41 -8.21 0.87
N LEU A 84 11.99 -8.09 2.06
CA LEU A 84 13.15 -8.85 2.51
C LEU A 84 12.85 -9.50 3.86
N CYS A 85 12.95 -10.82 3.88
CA CYS A 85 12.91 -11.59 5.11
C CYS A 85 14.33 -11.72 5.69
N LEU A 86 14.53 -11.25 6.93
CA LEU A 86 15.80 -11.44 7.64
C LEU A 86 15.68 -12.64 8.60
N PRO A 87 16.66 -13.55 8.68
CA PRO A 87 16.57 -14.81 9.44
C PRO A 87 16.23 -14.66 10.93
N TRP A 88 16.47 -13.48 11.50
CA TRP A 88 16.45 -13.19 12.94
C TRP A 88 15.32 -12.23 13.34
N LYS A 89 14.45 -11.85 12.40
CA LYS A 89 13.41 -10.83 12.63
C LYS A 89 12.02 -11.46 12.65
N ALA A 90 11.20 -10.94 13.57
CA ALA A 90 9.81 -11.34 13.74
C ALA A 90 8.84 -10.70 12.71
N ARG A 91 9.37 -9.91 11.77
CA ARG A 91 8.64 -9.23 10.70
C ARG A 91 9.55 -9.02 9.50
N ASP A 92 8.96 -8.95 8.33
CA ASP A 92 9.67 -8.63 7.10
C ASP A 92 9.99 -7.13 7.03
N ILE A 93 11.06 -6.81 6.31
CA ILE A 93 11.43 -5.44 5.98
C ILE A 93 10.97 -5.15 4.56
N ILE A 94 10.50 -3.94 4.32
CA ILE A 94 10.25 -3.44 2.97
C ILE A 94 11.35 -2.46 2.58
N LEU A 95 11.83 -2.58 1.36
CA LEU A 95 12.75 -1.67 0.70
C LEU A 95 11.96 -0.81 -0.27
N LEU A 96 12.09 0.51 -0.14
CA LEU A 96 11.41 1.47 -0.99
C LEU A 96 12.43 2.21 -1.86
N SER A 97 12.21 2.19 -3.17
CA SER A 97 12.98 2.99 -4.11
C SER A 97 12.17 4.17 -4.60
N PHE A 98 12.75 5.36 -4.58
CA PHE A 98 12.11 6.60 -5.02
C PHE A 98 12.71 7.11 -6.32
N LYS A 99 11.93 7.89 -7.08
CA LYS A 99 12.34 8.45 -8.37
C LYS A 99 13.64 9.26 -8.31
N ASP A 100 13.91 9.92 -7.19
CA ASP A 100 15.13 10.72 -6.96
C ASP A 100 16.35 9.88 -6.56
N ALA A 101 16.38 8.59 -6.90
CA ALA A 101 17.44 7.63 -6.55
C ALA A 101 17.70 7.49 -5.03
N LYS A 102 16.69 7.76 -4.20
CA LYS A 102 16.76 7.54 -2.75
C LYS A 102 16.22 6.16 -2.43
N ILE A 103 16.90 5.47 -1.51
CA ILE A 103 16.52 4.15 -0.99
C ILE A 103 16.28 4.29 0.50
N PHE A 104 15.14 3.78 0.98
CA PHE A 104 14.74 3.80 2.38
C PHE A 104 14.24 2.43 2.83
#